data_AF-A0A5C7VMG2-F1
#
_entry.id   AF-A0A5C7VMG2-F1
#
_cell.length_a   1.000
_cell.length_b   1.000
_cell.length_c   1.000
_cell.angle_alpha   90.00
_cell.angle_beta   90.00
_cell.angle_gamma   90.00
#
_symmetry.space_group_name_H-M   'P 1'
#
loop_
_entity.id
_entity.type
_entity.pdbx_description
1 polymer ?
#
loop_
_entity_poly.entity_id
_entity_poly.type
_entity_poly.pdbx_seq_one_letter_code
_entity_poly.pdbx_strand_id
1 'polypeptide(L)'
;MKRQISTILAIAIFNFSVSTPLYALDLYVDTKTKQIFAEPGPGRVHLGTYEKSGSSSAKAAPETSRKTEVTELAPTQENAEANRSYQPTGDRLERIREKASKEQLKNQVSVLEERMKEVEKIHGNFDDRGLHWATKDGNFSVSLNGRIQPASQYNFVNDPDPAFGANTANELNSGMNIRRARLGVEGTFYKVWDYKFEYDFSRGNGTVGSGITDAFVRLNHTDALSYKLGSFKEPFSLEEAASNRYLTFIERHMSVNAFVDNPNTYKTGIGANYAVQRWQTGIAFQTEPIGSWSSASTSVNANGNQNRNNGSGDTGWQGIGRVSGRPWMEDDTKFMHVGISAGHTEVNTQYRADGTMVGEGQIGGGGGMSFFAFPGTNVDRTNILNTGNLSTGALNDPNRRQVTSYDRYGAEGWFVYGPFSAQAEYLRTNINGVGYDGEHLTGYYGFISYFLTGESKTYHVRNGAANRLKPHKPFHWNGTGLGAWEIAAGYDYIDMNSGAIKGGEMDMFRFGLNWYPHSNVKFQSNIIHVFNINTAGTPITNTNGYSGGAGARTHGWNNGDLSAFLTQITVDF
;
A
#
# COMPACT_ATOMS: atom_id res chain seq x y z
N MET A 1 -52.48 -32.11 13.93
CA MET A 1 -53.00 -30.73 14.15
C MET A 1 -51.93 -29.75 13.68
N LYS A 2 -51.89 -29.41 12.38
CA LYS A 2 -52.45 -28.18 11.79
C LYS A 2 -52.06 -26.89 12.54
N ARG A 3 -51.06 -26.15 12.07
CA ARG A 3 -51.25 -24.99 11.16
C ARG A 3 -49.92 -24.31 10.81
N GLN A 4 -49.62 -24.30 9.51
CA GLN A 4 -48.80 -23.28 8.85
C GLN A 4 -49.53 -21.93 8.90
N ILE A 5 -48.80 -20.83 9.06
CA ILE A 5 -49.23 -19.50 8.63
C ILE A 5 -48.09 -18.89 7.83
N SER A 6 -48.33 -18.82 6.52
CA SER A 6 -47.56 -18.10 5.53
C SER A 6 -47.95 -16.61 5.60
N THR A 7 -46.98 -15.72 5.71
CA THR A 7 -47.21 -14.27 5.55
C THR A 7 -46.78 -13.86 4.15
N ILE A 8 -47.78 -13.57 3.31
CA ILE A 8 -47.64 -12.94 1.99
C ILE A 8 -47.43 -11.45 2.21
N LEU A 9 -46.27 -10.91 1.81
CA LEU A 9 -46.07 -9.46 1.69
C LEU A 9 -46.14 -9.10 0.20
N ALA A 10 -47.27 -8.49 -0.18
CA ALA A 10 -47.49 -7.96 -1.52
C ALA A 10 -46.69 -6.65 -1.69
N ILE A 11 -45.67 -6.66 -2.55
CA ILE A 11 -44.96 -5.46 -2.98
C ILE A 11 -45.76 -4.85 -4.13
N ALA A 12 -46.43 -3.72 -3.86
CA ALA A 12 -47.04 -2.89 -4.88
C ALA A 12 -45.92 -2.12 -5.62
N ILE A 13 -45.69 -2.47 -6.89
CA ILE A 13 -44.79 -1.74 -7.78
C ILE A 13 -45.57 -0.54 -8.34
N PHE A 14 -45.30 0.65 -7.83
CA PHE A 14 -45.69 1.89 -8.50
C PHE A 14 -44.75 2.13 -9.68
N ASN A 15 -45.25 1.89 -10.90
CA ASN A 15 -44.60 2.37 -12.12
C ASN A 15 -44.82 3.89 -12.22
N PHE A 16 -43.83 4.68 -11.81
CA PHE A 16 -43.70 6.06 -12.26
C PHE A 16 -42.99 6.06 -13.61
N SER A 17 -43.75 6.21 -14.69
CA SER A 17 -43.21 6.57 -16.00
C SER A 17 -42.81 8.05 -15.96
N VAL A 18 -41.53 8.34 -15.76
CA VAL A 18 -40.97 9.67 -16.01
C VAL A 18 -40.66 9.76 -17.51
N SER A 19 -41.44 10.55 -18.24
CA SER A 19 -41.08 10.99 -19.58
C SER A 19 -39.92 11.98 -19.45
N THR A 20 -38.72 11.61 -19.87
CA THR A 20 -37.62 12.57 -20.03
C THR A 20 -37.91 13.45 -21.24
N PRO A 21 -37.91 14.79 -21.14
CA PRO A 21 -37.88 15.64 -22.33
C PRO A 21 -36.55 15.39 -23.06
N LEU A 22 -36.61 15.17 -24.37
CA LEU A 22 -35.42 15.17 -25.22
C LEU A 22 -34.82 16.59 -25.13
N TYR A 23 -33.61 16.69 -24.59
CA TYR A 23 -32.83 17.94 -24.66
C TYR A 23 -32.25 18.06 -26.07
N ALA A 24 -32.88 18.91 -26.88
CA ALA A 24 -32.32 19.35 -28.14
C ALA A 24 -31.27 20.44 -27.85
N LEU A 25 -30.08 20.33 -28.44
CA LEU A 25 -28.95 21.25 -28.22
C LEU A 25 -28.74 22.12 -29.46
N ASP A 26 -28.83 23.43 -29.32
CA ASP A 26 -28.45 24.37 -30.39
C ASP A 26 -26.94 24.52 -30.46
N LEU A 27 -26.38 24.34 -31.66
CA LEU A 27 -24.96 24.55 -31.89
C LEU A 27 -24.73 25.76 -32.80
N TYR A 28 -23.68 26.51 -32.49
CA TYR A 28 -23.23 27.67 -33.26
C TYR A 28 -21.75 27.54 -33.58
N VAL A 29 -21.31 28.00 -34.75
CA VAL A 29 -19.89 28.06 -35.12
C VAL A 29 -19.42 29.51 -35.20
N ASP A 30 -18.31 29.82 -34.56
CA ASP A 30 -17.61 31.09 -34.79
C ASP A 30 -16.88 31.02 -36.14
N THR A 31 -17.25 31.91 -37.06
CA THR A 31 -16.74 31.89 -38.44
C THR A 31 -15.26 32.22 -38.56
N LYS A 32 -14.67 32.87 -37.54
CA LYS A 32 -13.27 33.32 -37.48
C LYS A 32 -12.37 32.30 -36.77
N THR A 33 -12.82 31.74 -35.65
CA THR A 33 -12.02 30.76 -34.87
C THR A 33 -12.32 29.30 -35.24
N LYS A 34 -13.42 29.05 -35.97
CA LYS A 34 -13.93 27.71 -36.33
C LYS A 34 -14.30 26.84 -35.13
N GLN A 35 -14.46 27.43 -33.93
CA GLN A 35 -14.90 26.74 -32.72
C GLN A 35 -16.43 26.64 -32.65
N ILE A 36 -16.93 25.57 -32.01
CA ILE A 36 -18.38 25.31 -31.84
C ILE A 36 -18.80 25.66 -30.40
N PHE A 37 -19.94 26.32 -30.25
CA PHE A 37 -20.52 26.78 -28.99
C PHE A 37 -21.97 26.31 -28.87
N ALA A 38 -22.43 26.10 -27.63
CA ALA A 38 -23.81 25.71 -27.32
C ALA A 38 -24.74 26.92 -27.05
N GLU A 39 -24.28 28.13 -27.35
CA GLU A 39 -25.01 29.37 -27.09
C GLU A 39 -24.68 30.44 -28.16
N PRO A 40 -25.63 31.34 -28.48
CA PRO A 40 -25.42 32.40 -29.46
C PRO A 40 -24.37 33.43 -28.98
N GLY A 41 -23.72 34.12 -29.92
CA GLY A 41 -22.72 35.14 -29.62
C GLY A 41 -22.23 35.90 -30.85
N PRO A 42 -21.54 37.05 -30.69
CA PRO A 42 -21.06 37.86 -31.81
C PRO A 42 -20.15 37.07 -32.75
N GLY A 43 -20.43 37.09 -34.06
CA GLY A 43 -19.65 36.35 -35.07
C GLY A 43 -19.94 34.83 -35.15
N ARG A 44 -20.90 34.33 -34.36
CA ARG A 44 -21.34 32.93 -34.36
C ARG A 44 -22.54 32.74 -35.28
N VAL A 45 -22.50 31.70 -36.11
CA VAL A 45 -23.58 31.29 -37.02
C VAL A 45 -24.24 30.03 -36.49
N HIS A 46 -25.57 30.02 -36.41
CA HIS A 46 -26.35 28.86 -35.96
C HIS A 46 -26.21 27.72 -36.97
N LEU A 47 -25.83 26.55 -36.48
CA LEU A 47 -25.68 25.33 -37.28
C LEU A 47 -26.95 24.47 -37.29
N GLY A 48 -27.80 24.64 -36.28
CA GLY A 48 -29.05 23.89 -36.11
C GLY A 48 -29.22 23.37 -34.69
N THR A 49 -30.39 22.78 -34.45
CA THR A 49 -30.73 22.10 -33.20
C THR A 49 -30.52 20.59 -33.37
N TYR A 50 -29.78 19.98 -32.46
CA TYR A 50 -29.37 18.58 -32.55
C TYR A 50 -29.93 17.78 -31.38
N GLU A 51 -30.55 16.65 -31.71
CA GLU A 51 -31.03 15.68 -30.73
C GLU A 51 -30.12 14.46 -30.69
N LYS A 52 -29.85 13.95 -29.49
CA LYS A 52 -29.08 12.72 -29.31
C LYS A 52 -29.93 11.52 -29.72
N SER A 53 -29.60 10.86 -30.84
CA SER A 53 -30.33 9.66 -31.28
C SER A 53 -30.12 8.49 -30.31
N GLY A 54 -31.22 7.89 -29.83
CA GLY A 54 -31.20 6.68 -28.98
C GLY A 54 -31.01 5.40 -29.80
N SER A 55 -30.33 4.42 -29.22
CA SER A 55 -30.07 3.09 -29.79
C SER A 55 -31.38 2.34 -30.11
N SER A 56 -31.58 1.93 -31.37
CA SER A 56 -32.65 0.99 -31.74
C SER A 56 -32.10 -0.40 -32.03
N SER A 57 -32.82 -1.37 -31.47
CA SER A 57 -32.64 -2.82 -31.52
C SER A 57 -32.75 -3.40 -32.93
N ALA A 58 -31.93 -4.41 -33.21
CA ALA A 58 -31.94 -5.24 -34.40
C ALA A 58 -33.31 -5.88 -34.69
N LYS A 59 -33.69 -5.92 -35.98
CA LYS A 59 -34.70 -6.82 -36.53
C LYS A 59 -34.10 -7.59 -37.72
N ALA A 60 -34.47 -8.87 -37.78
CA ALA A 60 -33.89 -9.97 -38.53
C ALA A 60 -33.87 -9.81 -40.06
N ALA A 61 -32.89 -10.46 -40.70
CA ALA A 61 -32.85 -10.75 -42.14
C ALA A 61 -33.09 -12.27 -42.37
N PRO A 62 -33.79 -12.67 -43.45
CA PRO A 62 -33.95 -14.08 -43.81
C PRO A 62 -32.76 -14.59 -44.65
N GLU A 63 -32.47 -15.88 -44.51
CA GLU A 63 -31.56 -16.65 -45.34
C GLU A 63 -32.09 -16.82 -46.78
N THR A 64 -31.19 -16.87 -47.78
CA THR A 64 -31.20 -17.92 -48.82
C THR A 64 -29.95 -17.93 -49.72
N SER A 65 -29.22 -19.03 -49.59
CA SER A 65 -28.52 -19.87 -50.59
C SER A 65 -27.89 -19.28 -51.88
N ARG A 66 -26.60 -19.58 -51.99
CA ARG A 66 -25.75 -19.77 -53.19
C ARG A 66 -26.46 -20.44 -54.38
N LYS A 67 -26.04 -20.07 -55.59
CA LYS A 67 -25.52 -21.00 -56.61
C LYS A 67 -24.59 -20.26 -57.59
N THR A 68 -23.43 -20.85 -57.81
CA THR A 68 -22.47 -20.52 -58.86
C THR A 68 -22.66 -21.53 -59.97
N GLU A 69 -22.70 -21.10 -61.24
CA GLU A 69 -22.33 -21.97 -62.35
C GLU A 69 -21.68 -21.16 -63.47
N VAL A 70 -20.58 -21.69 -63.95
CA VAL A 70 -19.61 -21.14 -64.91
C VAL A 70 -19.93 -21.72 -66.27
N THR A 71 -19.89 -20.93 -67.35
CA THR A 71 -19.38 -21.47 -68.62
C THR A 71 -18.77 -20.35 -69.47
N GLU A 72 -17.50 -20.58 -69.79
CA GLU A 72 -16.62 -19.90 -70.73
C GLU A 72 -17.06 -20.13 -72.18
N LEU A 73 -16.67 -19.25 -73.11
CA LEU A 73 -16.20 -19.57 -74.48
C LEU A 73 -15.95 -18.26 -75.28
N ALA A 74 -14.68 -18.06 -75.66
CA ALA A 74 -14.25 -17.23 -76.79
C ALA A 74 -14.37 -18.06 -78.11
N PRO A 75 -14.27 -17.54 -79.37
CA PRO A 75 -13.26 -16.56 -79.81
C PRO A 75 -13.59 -15.60 -80.99
N THR A 76 -12.63 -14.68 -81.23
CA THR A 76 -12.11 -14.10 -82.51
C THR A 76 -12.91 -13.14 -83.42
N GLN A 77 -12.34 -11.93 -83.51
CA GLN A 77 -11.88 -11.15 -84.68
C GLN A 77 -12.83 -10.47 -85.71
N GLU A 78 -12.62 -9.14 -85.77
CA GLU A 78 -12.45 -8.23 -86.92
C GLU A 78 -13.60 -7.85 -87.89
N ASN A 79 -13.80 -6.53 -87.91
CA ASN A 79 -13.88 -5.61 -89.06
C ASN A 79 -15.21 -5.00 -89.51
N ALA A 80 -15.09 -3.68 -89.75
CA ALA A 80 -15.84 -2.75 -90.60
C ALA A 80 -17.03 -1.98 -89.99
N GLU A 81 -16.74 -0.72 -89.62
CA GLU A 81 -17.34 0.55 -90.12
C GLU A 81 -18.89 0.69 -90.11
N ALA A 82 -19.53 1.78 -89.65
CA ALA A 82 -19.10 3.13 -89.32
C ALA A 82 -20.17 3.88 -88.47
N ASN A 83 -19.67 4.85 -87.70
CA ASN A 83 -20.29 6.12 -87.32
C ASN A 83 -21.58 6.14 -86.47
N ARG A 84 -21.39 6.41 -85.17
CA ARG A 84 -21.71 7.73 -84.59
C ARG A 84 -20.86 8.01 -83.35
N SER A 85 -20.34 9.24 -83.34
CA SER A 85 -19.49 9.87 -82.35
C SER A 85 -20.03 9.78 -80.91
N TYR A 86 -19.19 9.32 -79.98
CA TYR A 86 -19.34 9.62 -78.56
C TYR A 86 -17.97 9.87 -77.93
N GLN A 87 -17.53 11.13 -77.93
CA GLN A 87 -16.46 11.55 -77.04
C GLN A 87 -17.03 11.70 -75.63
N PRO A 88 -16.53 10.99 -74.60
CA PRO A 88 -16.85 11.36 -73.23
C PRO A 88 -16.09 12.66 -72.93
N THR A 89 -16.84 13.72 -72.70
CA THR A 89 -16.34 15.00 -72.19
C THR A 89 -15.46 14.75 -70.95
N GLY A 90 -14.34 15.49 -70.83
CA GLY A 90 -13.40 15.36 -69.69
C GLY A 90 -14.09 15.44 -68.31
N ASP A 91 -15.22 16.13 -68.27
CA ASP A 91 -16.15 16.27 -67.14
C ASP A 91 -16.74 14.92 -66.64
N ARG A 92 -16.89 13.90 -67.51
CA ARG A 92 -17.33 12.55 -67.09
C ARG A 92 -16.19 11.76 -66.45
N LEU A 93 -14.96 11.88 -66.95
CA LEU A 93 -13.78 11.21 -66.39
C LEU A 93 -13.37 11.84 -65.05
N GLU A 94 -13.47 13.16 -64.91
CA GLU A 94 -13.28 13.86 -63.64
C GLU A 94 -14.32 13.44 -62.60
N ARG A 95 -15.61 13.40 -62.95
CA ARG A 95 -16.66 12.92 -62.03
C ARG A 95 -16.47 11.46 -61.60
N ILE A 96 -15.94 10.60 -62.49
CA ILE A 96 -15.62 9.21 -62.14
C ILE A 96 -14.41 9.16 -61.19
N ARG A 97 -13.37 9.97 -61.43
CA ARG A 97 -12.20 10.07 -60.53
C ARG A 97 -12.57 10.66 -59.17
N GLU A 98 -13.43 11.67 -59.12
CA GLU A 98 -13.95 12.25 -57.87
C GLU A 98 -14.83 11.27 -57.09
N LYS A 99 -15.66 10.47 -57.77
CA LYS A 99 -16.43 9.41 -57.10
C LYS A 99 -15.51 8.32 -56.55
N ALA A 100 -14.54 7.88 -57.33
CA ALA A 100 -13.57 6.87 -56.91
C ALA A 100 -12.73 7.37 -55.72
N SER A 101 -12.29 8.64 -55.73
CA SER A 101 -11.53 9.23 -54.61
C SER A 101 -12.40 9.42 -53.36
N LYS A 102 -13.68 9.82 -53.51
CA LYS A 102 -14.63 9.91 -52.39
C LYS A 102 -14.94 8.54 -51.79
N GLU A 103 -15.08 7.49 -52.60
CA GLU A 103 -15.28 6.12 -52.12
C GLU A 103 -14.02 5.58 -51.43
N GLN A 104 -12.82 5.87 -51.95
CA GLN A 104 -11.57 5.54 -51.28
C GLN A 104 -11.42 6.27 -49.94
N LEU A 105 -11.73 7.56 -49.87
CA LEU A 105 -11.75 8.31 -48.62
C LEU A 105 -12.78 7.75 -47.64
N LYS A 106 -13.97 7.38 -48.11
CA LYS A 106 -15.03 6.82 -47.26
C LYS A 106 -14.62 5.46 -46.67
N ASN A 107 -13.96 4.62 -47.48
CA ASN A 107 -13.39 3.35 -47.01
C ASN A 107 -12.19 3.56 -46.06
N GLN A 108 -11.34 4.54 -46.30
CA GLN A 108 -10.24 4.87 -45.39
C GLN A 108 -10.77 5.40 -44.05
N VAL A 109 -11.80 6.26 -44.06
CA VAL A 109 -12.45 6.76 -42.86
C VAL A 109 -13.18 5.65 -42.12
N SER A 110 -13.89 4.74 -42.80
CA SER A 110 -14.56 3.62 -42.11
C SER A 110 -13.57 2.65 -41.49
N VAL A 111 -12.46 2.33 -42.17
CA VAL A 111 -11.37 1.51 -41.61
C VAL A 111 -10.68 2.21 -40.45
N LEU A 112 -10.50 3.54 -40.52
CA LEU A 112 -9.97 4.33 -39.40
C LEU A 112 -10.94 4.38 -38.23
N GLU A 113 -12.26 4.53 -38.44
CA GLU A 113 -13.28 4.49 -37.40
C GLU A 113 -13.36 3.12 -36.74
N GLU A 114 -13.23 2.04 -37.52
CA GLU A 114 -13.22 0.67 -37.00
C GLU A 114 -11.93 0.39 -36.21
N ARG A 115 -10.77 0.80 -36.73
CA ARG A 115 -9.49 0.76 -35.99
C ARG A 115 -9.51 1.66 -34.75
N MET A 116 -10.15 2.82 -34.79
CA MET A 116 -10.37 3.67 -33.62
C MET A 116 -11.27 2.96 -32.61
N LYS A 117 -12.40 2.36 -33.01
CA LYS A 117 -13.27 1.58 -32.10
C LYS A 117 -12.55 0.39 -31.45
N GLU A 118 -11.57 -0.21 -32.13
CA GLU A 118 -10.76 -1.29 -31.54
C GLU A 118 -9.63 -0.78 -30.63
N VAL A 119 -8.91 0.28 -31.02
CA VAL A 119 -7.86 0.92 -30.22
C VAL A 119 -8.44 1.68 -29.02
N GLU A 120 -9.68 2.17 -29.11
CA GLU A 120 -10.39 2.90 -28.05
C GLU A 120 -10.95 2.01 -26.93
N LYS A 121 -10.73 0.69 -26.93
CA LYS A 121 -11.22 -0.16 -25.83
C LYS A 121 -10.40 0.01 -24.56
N ILE A 122 -9.12 0.39 -24.65
CA ILE A 122 -8.20 0.55 -23.52
C ILE A 122 -7.43 1.87 -23.67
N HIS A 123 -7.47 2.74 -22.66
CA HIS A 123 -6.70 3.98 -22.61
C HIS A 123 -5.53 3.78 -21.67
N GLY A 124 -4.30 3.92 -22.17
CA GLY A 124 -3.10 4.02 -21.36
C GLY A 124 -2.71 5.47 -21.13
N ASN A 125 -2.36 5.81 -19.90
CA ASN A 125 -1.81 7.12 -19.56
C ASN A 125 -0.67 6.96 -18.54
N PHE A 126 0.21 7.95 -18.51
CA PHE A 126 1.34 8.02 -17.60
C PHE A 126 1.23 9.32 -16.82
N ASP A 127 0.89 9.22 -15.54
CA ASP A 127 0.77 10.35 -14.61
C ASP A 127 1.70 10.16 -13.40
N ASP A 128 1.61 11.04 -12.41
CA ASP A 128 2.35 10.94 -11.15
C ASP A 128 2.23 9.56 -10.45
N ARG A 129 1.20 8.75 -10.75
CA ARG A 129 0.98 7.42 -10.16
C ARG A 129 1.55 6.27 -11.00
N GLY A 130 2.18 6.59 -12.14
CA GLY A 130 2.81 5.60 -13.00
C GLY A 130 2.00 5.27 -14.24
N LEU A 131 2.31 4.09 -14.81
CA LEU A 131 1.59 3.58 -15.97
C LEU A 131 0.25 3.01 -15.53
N HIS A 132 -0.83 3.57 -16.06
CA HIS A 132 -2.19 3.10 -15.80
C HIS A 132 -2.95 2.91 -17.10
N TRP A 133 -3.70 1.83 -17.17
CA TRP A 133 -4.61 1.49 -18.25
C TRP A 133 -6.01 1.29 -17.71
N ALA A 134 -7.01 1.77 -18.45
CA ALA A 134 -8.41 1.54 -18.10
C ALA A 134 -9.27 1.36 -19.35
N THR A 135 -10.32 0.56 -19.25
CA THR A 135 -11.34 0.46 -20.29
C THR A 135 -12.28 1.68 -20.23
N LYS A 136 -12.79 2.14 -21.39
CA LYS A 136 -13.70 3.31 -21.43
C LYS A 136 -14.95 3.15 -20.57
N ASP A 137 -15.45 1.93 -20.45
CA ASP A 137 -16.63 1.61 -19.63
C ASP A 137 -16.34 1.64 -18.12
N GLY A 138 -15.08 1.78 -17.72
CA GLY A 138 -14.60 1.77 -16.34
C GLY A 138 -14.67 0.39 -15.67
N ASN A 139 -14.98 -0.67 -16.41
CA ASN A 139 -15.08 -2.00 -15.84
C ASN A 139 -13.71 -2.58 -15.48
N PHE A 140 -12.65 -2.25 -16.21
CA PHE A 140 -11.33 -2.79 -15.95
C PHE A 140 -10.29 -1.67 -15.86
N SER A 141 -9.42 -1.76 -14.87
CA SER A 141 -8.23 -0.94 -14.77
C SER A 141 -7.05 -1.79 -14.30
N VAL A 142 -5.86 -1.40 -14.73
CA VAL A 142 -4.59 -1.94 -14.23
C VAL A 142 -3.58 -0.80 -14.16
N SER A 143 -2.85 -0.73 -13.06
CA SER A 143 -1.79 0.23 -12.81
C SER A 143 -0.56 -0.52 -12.36
N LEU A 144 0.57 -0.21 -13.00
CA LEU A 144 1.88 -0.65 -12.53
C LEU A 144 2.40 0.44 -11.60
N ASN A 145 2.83 0.05 -10.40
CA ASN A 145 3.49 0.95 -9.48
C ASN A 145 4.81 0.35 -9.00
N GLY A 146 5.77 1.19 -8.69
CA GLY A 146 7.06 0.79 -8.16
C GLY A 146 7.59 1.76 -7.14
N ARG A 147 8.67 1.35 -6.47
CA ARG A 147 9.53 2.26 -5.70
C ARG A 147 10.92 1.70 -5.53
N ILE A 148 11.91 2.58 -5.49
CA ILE A 148 13.29 2.24 -5.13
C ILE A 148 13.76 3.20 -4.04
N GLN A 149 14.41 2.66 -3.01
CA GLN A 149 14.92 3.40 -1.87
C GLN A 149 16.38 3.04 -1.57
N PRO A 150 17.37 3.62 -2.25
CA PRO A 150 18.76 3.57 -1.79
C PRO A 150 18.89 4.38 -0.48
N ALA A 151 19.64 3.83 0.46
CA ALA A 151 19.82 4.39 1.79
C ALA A 151 21.28 4.29 2.23
N SER A 152 21.71 5.24 3.07
CA SER A 152 23.01 5.21 3.75
C SER A 152 22.89 5.54 5.23
N GLN A 153 23.89 5.09 5.97
CA GLN A 153 24.07 5.29 7.41
C GLN A 153 25.54 5.52 7.72
N TYR A 154 25.82 6.52 8.54
CA TYR A 154 27.13 6.78 9.12
C TYR A 154 27.00 7.00 10.63
N ASN A 155 27.57 6.10 11.42
CA ASN A 155 27.56 6.16 12.88
C ASN A 155 28.78 6.97 13.33
N PHE A 156 28.57 8.23 13.71
CA PHE A 156 29.64 9.15 14.11
C PHE A 156 29.90 9.15 15.61
N VAL A 157 28.98 8.58 16.40
CA VAL A 157 29.21 8.12 17.77
C VAL A 157 28.73 6.67 17.84
N ASN A 158 29.58 5.77 18.32
CA ASN A 158 29.33 4.33 18.31
C ASN A 158 30.05 3.66 19.49
N ASP A 159 29.68 4.08 20.70
CA ASP A 159 30.40 3.76 21.93
C ASP A 159 29.53 2.91 22.87
N PRO A 160 29.24 1.64 22.54
CA PRO A 160 28.61 0.71 23.48
C PRO A 160 29.60 0.19 24.52
N ASP A 161 29.08 -0.49 25.55
CA ASP A 161 29.90 -1.15 26.56
C ASP A 161 30.87 -2.17 25.90
N PRO A 162 32.07 -2.38 26.48
CA PRO A 162 33.03 -3.35 25.98
C PRO A 162 32.43 -4.76 25.88
N ALA A 163 32.93 -5.54 24.92
CA ALA A 163 32.51 -6.92 24.73
C ALA A 163 32.59 -7.74 26.04
N PHE A 164 31.55 -8.51 26.34
CA PHE A 164 31.53 -9.41 27.50
C PHE A 164 31.88 -10.86 27.10
N GLY A 165 32.77 -11.49 27.89
CA GLY A 165 33.14 -12.89 27.71
C GLY A 165 33.89 -13.16 26.40
N ALA A 166 33.39 -14.11 25.60
CA ALA A 166 33.97 -14.50 24.31
C ALA A 166 33.28 -13.84 23.10
N ASN A 167 32.36 -12.89 23.32
CA ASN A 167 31.65 -12.21 22.24
C ASN A 167 32.54 -11.15 21.57
N THR A 168 32.23 -10.82 20.32
CA THR A 168 32.77 -9.63 19.67
C THR A 168 32.22 -8.36 20.33
N ALA A 169 32.91 -7.24 20.17
CA ALA A 169 32.36 -5.94 20.57
C ALA A 169 31.02 -5.71 19.89
N ASN A 170 30.10 -5.07 20.62
CA ASN A 170 28.92 -4.51 20.02
C ASN A 170 29.33 -3.27 19.22
N GLU A 171 28.77 -3.09 18.04
CA GLU A 171 28.93 -1.87 17.24
C GLU A 171 27.82 -1.81 16.19
N LEU A 172 27.41 -0.60 15.83
CA LEU A 172 26.59 -0.38 14.65
C LEU A 172 27.48 -0.22 13.41
N ASN A 173 27.13 -0.92 12.34
CA ASN A 173 27.82 -0.81 11.06
C ASN A 173 27.37 0.43 10.30
N SER A 174 28.35 1.17 9.76
CA SER A 174 28.09 2.19 8.74
C SER A 174 28.04 1.55 7.36
N GLY A 175 27.25 2.10 6.44
CA GLY A 175 27.16 1.54 5.10
C GLY A 175 26.05 2.10 4.24
N MET A 176 25.76 1.35 3.16
CA MET A 176 24.71 1.66 2.21
C MET A 176 23.97 0.38 1.84
N ASN A 177 22.67 0.48 1.59
CA ASN A 177 21.86 -0.63 1.09
C ASN A 177 20.75 -0.14 0.15
N ILE A 178 20.03 -1.10 -0.45
CA ILE A 178 18.73 -0.84 -1.05
C ILE A 178 17.68 -1.21 -0.02
N ARG A 179 17.11 -0.20 0.64
CA ARG A 179 16.14 -0.36 1.73
C ARG A 179 14.85 -1.01 1.24
N ARG A 180 14.38 -0.65 0.05
CA ARG A 180 13.21 -1.24 -0.65
C ARG A 180 13.41 -1.19 -2.14
N ALA A 181 13.02 -2.26 -2.83
CA ALA A 181 12.91 -2.30 -4.27
C ALA A 181 11.61 -3.01 -4.62
N ARG A 182 10.52 -2.25 -4.77
CA ARG A 182 9.18 -2.83 -4.93
C ARG A 182 8.64 -2.65 -6.33
N LEU A 183 7.96 -3.68 -6.80
CA LEU A 183 7.10 -3.62 -7.97
C LEU A 183 5.72 -4.14 -7.56
N GLY A 184 4.69 -3.44 -7.97
CA GLY A 184 3.31 -3.80 -7.72
C GLY A 184 2.44 -3.61 -8.93
N VAL A 185 1.38 -4.41 -8.97
CA VAL A 185 0.27 -4.24 -9.90
C VAL A 185 -1.00 -4.11 -9.09
N GLU A 186 -1.82 -3.13 -9.41
CA GLU A 186 -3.12 -2.92 -8.80
C GLU A 186 -4.14 -2.55 -9.85
N GLY A 187 -5.41 -2.75 -9.55
CA GLY A 187 -6.46 -2.47 -10.53
C GLY A 187 -7.84 -2.78 -10.00
N THR A 188 -8.82 -2.56 -10.85
CA THR A 188 -10.22 -2.80 -10.55
C THR A 188 -10.84 -3.65 -11.66
N PHE A 189 -11.70 -4.61 -11.31
CA PHE A 189 -12.55 -5.33 -12.25
C PHE A 189 -14.03 -5.24 -11.85
N TYR A 190 -14.88 -5.02 -12.85
CA TYR A 190 -16.32 -4.74 -12.74
C TYR A 190 -16.67 -3.62 -11.76
N LYS A 191 -15.81 -2.59 -11.62
CA LYS A 191 -15.96 -1.40 -10.76
C LYS A 191 -16.00 -1.64 -9.24
N VAL A 192 -16.31 -2.86 -8.81
CA VAL A 192 -16.54 -3.20 -7.40
C VAL A 192 -15.43 -4.03 -6.80
N TRP A 193 -14.56 -4.64 -7.62
CA TRP A 193 -13.47 -5.47 -7.12
C TRP A 193 -12.12 -4.81 -7.36
N ASP A 194 -11.42 -4.40 -6.31
CA ASP A 194 -10.03 -3.99 -6.41
C ASP A 194 -9.11 -5.17 -6.14
N TYR A 195 -7.95 -5.21 -6.80
CA TYR A 195 -6.88 -6.15 -6.48
C TYR A 195 -5.56 -5.41 -6.34
N LYS A 196 -4.67 -5.96 -5.51
CA LYS A 196 -3.29 -5.49 -5.41
C LYS A 196 -2.35 -6.65 -5.16
N PHE A 197 -1.26 -6.66 -5.90
CA PHE A 197 -0.10 -7.51 -5.66
C PHE A 197 1.15 -6.63 -5.64
N GLU A 198 1.99 -6.74 -4.61
CA GLU A 198 3.25 -6.01 -4.47
C GLU A 198 4.34 -6.99 -3.99
N TYR A 199 5.48 -6.97 -4.67
CA TYR A 199 6.67 -7.74 -4.34
C TYR A 199 7.85 -6.81 -4.07
N ASP A 200 8.57 -7.07 -2.98
CA ASP A 200 9.76 -6.35 -2.54
C ASP A 200 11.02 -7.20 -2.80
N PHE A 201 11.80 -6.84 -3.81
CA PHE A 201 13.02 -7.52 -4.24
C PHE A 201 14.20 -7.32 -3.27
N SER A 202 14.10 -6.37 -2.33
CA SER A 202 15.10 -6.25 -1.26
C SER A 202 14.77 -7.08 -0.03
N ARG A 203 13.59 -7.75 -0.01
CA ARG A 203 13.23 -8.71 1.04
C ARG A 203 13.61 -10.12 0.60
N GLY A 204 14.11 -10.89 1.57
CA GLY A 204 14.49 -12.27 1.37
C GLY A 204 15.99 -12.44 1.23
N ASN A 205 16.56 -13.21 2.15
CA ASN A 205 17.92 -13.73 2.06
C ASN A 205 18.00 -14.79 0.94
N GLY A 206 17.65 -14.42 -0.30
CA GLY A 206 17.65 -15.31 -1.47
C GLY A 206 16.43 -16.20 -1.68
N THR A 207 15.32 -16.05 -0.94
CA THR A 207 14.10 -16.88 -1.12
C THR A 207 12.96 -16.10 -1.79
N VAL A 208 12.55 -16.57 -2.98
CA VAL A 208 11.58 -15.91 -3.89
C VAL A 208 10.15 -15.77 -3.32
N GLY A 209 9.84 -16.42 -2.20
CA GLY A 209 8.52 -16.32 -1.54
C GLY A 209 8.42 -15.20 -0.49
N SER A 210 9.54 -14.65 -0.02
CA SER A 210 9.59 -13.75 1.14
C SER A 210 9.39 -12.26 0.82
N GLY A 211 9.33 -11.91 -0.46
CA GLY A 211 9.16 -10.53 -0.92
C GLY A 211 7.72 -10.02 -0.99
N ILE A 212 6.71 -10.88 -0.86
CA ILE A 212 5.30 -10.46 -0.99
C ILE A 212 4.92 -9.54 0.18
N THR A 213 4.50 -8.32 -0.12
CA THR A 213 4.07 -7.33 0.88
C THR A 213 2.55 -7.20 0.90
N ASP A 214 1.92 -6.83 -0.22
CA ASP A 214 0.45 -6.83 -0.38
C ASP A 214 0.06 -7.89 -1.39
N ALA A 215 -0.96 -8.69 -1.08
CA ALA A 215 -1.56 -9.64 -2.02
C ALA A 215 -3.02 -9.88 -1.63
N PHE A 216 -3.94 -9.02 -2.07
CA PHE A 216 -5.34 -9.08 -1.68
C PHE A 216 -6.30 -8.74 -2.81
N VAL A 217 -7.54 -9.20 -2.65
CA VAL A 217 -8.73 -8.73 -3.37
C VAL A 217 -9.63 -7.99 -2.39
N ARG A 218 -10.26 -6.91 -2.86
CA ARG A 218 -11.17 -6.07 -2.08
C ARG A 218 -12.49 -5.91 -2.82
N LEU A 219 -13.60 -6.21 -2.16
CA LEU A 219 -14.95 -5.88 -2.61
C LEU A 219 -15.36 -4.52 -2.05
N ASN A 220 -15.57 -3.53 -2.90
CA ASN A 220 -16.19 -2.25 -2.58
C ASN A 220 -17.71 -2.43 -2.59
N HIS A 221 -18.28 -2.76 -1.42
CA HIS A 221 -19.73 -2.96 -1.27
C HIS A 221 -20.51 -1.64 -1.41
N THR A 222 -19.92 -0.55 -0.91
CA THR A 222 -20.35 0.84 -1.14
C THR A 222 -19.10 1.70 -1.30
N ASP A 223 -19.26 3.00 -1.56
CA ASP A 223 -18.13 3.94 -1.60
C ASP A 223 -17.37 4.01 -0.25
N ALA A 224 -18.09 3.77 0.86
CA ALA A 224 -17.56 3.84 2.21
C ALA A 224 -17.14 2.47 2.77
N LEU A 225 -17.87 1.40 2.49
CA LEU A 225 -17.66 0.07 3.06
C LEU A 225 -17.01 -0.88 2.06
N SER A 226 -15.89 -1.47 2.47
CA SER A 226 -15.17 -2.48 1.69
C SER A 226 -14.74 -3.69 2.52
N TYR A 227 -14.66 -4.84 1.87
CA TYR A 227 -14.18 -6.10 2.45
C TYR A 227 -12.91 -6.55 1.75
N LYS A 228 -11.91 -7.01 2.49
CA LYS A 228 -10.65 -7.55 1.96
C LYS A 228 -10.52 -9.03 2.26
N LEU A 229 -9.91 -9.75 1.34
CA LEU A 229 -9.43 -11.13 1.51
C LEU A 229 -8.01 -11.23 0.94
N GLY A 230 -7.09 -11.79 1.71
CA GLY A 230 -5.70 -12.03 1.29
C GLY A 230 -4.68 -11.50 2.30
N SER A 231 -3.46 -11.22 1.84
CA SER A 231 -2.39 -10.61 2.63
C SER A 231 -2.45 -9.09 2.56
N PHE A 232 -2.60 -8.46 3.72
CA PHE A 232 -2.65 -7.01 3.87
C PHE A 232 -2.21 -6.59 5.29
N LYS A 233 -1.86 -5.31 5.44
CA LYS A 233 -1.53 -4.75 6.75
C LYS A 233 -2.69 -4.84 7.75
N GLU A 234 -2.39 -5.20 8.98
CA GLU A 234 -3.34 -5.08 10.09
C GLU A 234 -3.80 -3.61 10.30
N PRO A 235 -5.09 -3.37 10.62
CA PRO A 235 -5.59 -2.04 10.98
C PRO A 235 -5.16 -1.66 12.39
N PHE A 236 -3.93 -1.17 12.55
CA PHE A 236 -3.36 -0.77 13.84
C PHE A 236 -2.28 0.32 13.63
N SER A 237 -2.22 1.30 14.53
CA SER A 237 -1.27 2.44 14.51
C SER A 237 -1.43 3.40 13.32
N LEU A 238 -1.19 4.69 13.56
CA LEU A 238 -1.25 5.74 12.53
C LEU A 238 -0.02 5.70 11.62
N GLU A 239 1.17 5.59 12.20
CA GLU A 239 2.42 5.53 11.46
C GLU A 239 2.58 4.23 10.67
N GLU A 240 2.05 3.11 11.17
CA GLU A 240 2.03 1.86 10.40
C GLU A 240 1.00 1.89 9.27
N ALA A 241 -0.19 2.45 9.51
CA ALA A 241 -1.21 2.65 8.47
C ALA A 241 -0.75 3.58 7.34
N ALA A 242 0.18 4.51 7.63
CA ALA A 242 0.85 5.31 6.61
C ALA A 242 1.70 4.44 5.68
N SER A 243 1.69 4.78 4.38
CA SER A 243 2.63 4.18 3.44
C SER A 243 4.06 4.59 3.80
N ASN A 244 5.01 3.65 3.74
CA ASN A 244 6.43 3.96 3.95
C ASN A 244 7.00 5.01 2.97
N ARG A 245 6.30 5.31 1.86
CA ARG A 245 6.61 6.42 0.94
C ARG A 245 6.48 7.80 1.61
N TYR A 246 5.60 7.91 2.60
CA TYR A 246 5.11 9.19 3.11
C TYR A 246 5.46 9.43 4.59
N LEU A 247 6.30 8.57 5.18
CA LEU A 247 6.83 8.76 6.52
C LEU A 247 7.68 10.04 6.58
N THR A 248 7.59 10.79 7.67
CA THR A 248 8.38 12.01 7.88
C THR A 248 9.86 11.68 8.06
N PHE A 249 10.19 10.70 8.90
CA PHE A 249 11.54 10.18 9.10
C PHE A 249 11.79 8.98 8.18
N ILE A 250 13.06 8.61 7.98
CA ILE A 250 13.44 7.45 7.16
C ILE A 250 12.90 6.15 7.78
N GLU A 251 13.02 6.03 9.09
CA GLU A 251 12.52 4.89 9.86
C GLU A 251 11.34 5.28 10.74
N ARG A 252 10.44 4.31 10.96
CA ARG A 252 9.36 4.44 11.94
C ARG A 252 9.92 4.52 13.36
N HIS A 253 9.08 4.93 14.28
CA HIS A 253 9.42 5.09 15.69
C HIS A 253 9.59 3.72 16.37
N MET A 254 10.40 3.68 17.43
CA MET A 254 10.85 2.42 18.06
C MET A 254 9.69 1.54 18.52
N SER A 255 8.68 2.14 19.14
CA SER A 255 7.49 1.44 19.62
C SER A 255 6.65 0.84 18.48
N VAL A 256 6.53 1.54 17.35
CA VAL A 256 5.80 1.04 16.16
C VAL A 256 6.56 -0.12 15.52
N ASN A 257 7.88 0.01 15.38
CA ASN A 257 8.73 -1.08 14.88
C ASN A 257 8.65 -2.30 15.80
N ALA A 258 8.76 -2.12 17.12
CA ALA A 258 8.79 -3.23 18.08
C ALA A 258 7.42 -3.91 18.25
N PHE A 259 6.33 -3.16 18.33
CA PHE A 259 5.02 -3.72 18.69
C PHE A 259 4.10 -3.98 17.48
N VAL A 260 4.43 -3.46 16.30
CA VAL A 260 3.57 -3.55 15.10
C VAL A 260 4.29 -4.17 13.90
N ASP A 261 5.46 -3.64 13.50
CA ASP A 261 6.21 -4.19 12.35
C ASP A 261 6.88 -5.53 12.70
N ASN A 262 7.52 -5.61 13.88
CA ASN A 262 8.21 -6.81 14.36
C ASN A 262 7.27 -8.03 14.40
N PRO A 263 6.08 -8.02 15.03
CA PRO A 263 5.13 -9.15 14.96
C PRO A 263 4.56 -9.47 13.57
N ASN A 264 5.15 -8.91 12.52
CA ASN A 264 4.77 -8.90 11.12
C ASN A 264 3.42 -8.26 10.89
N THR A 265 3.43 -7.00 10.46
CA THR A 265 2.23 -6.26 10.08
C THR A 265 1.44 -6.88 8.91
N TYR A 266 2.10 -7.60 8.00
CA TYR A 266 1.45 -8.15 6.80
C TYR A 266 1.00 -9.60 7.06
N LYS A 267 -0.31 -9.77 7.23
CA LYS A 267 -0.93 -11.06 7.59
C LYS A 267 -2.02 -11.44 6.61
N THR A 268 -2.31 -12.74 6.55
CA THR A 268 -3.34 -13.28 5.65
C THR A 268 -4.66 -13.40 6.39
N GLY A 269 -5.75 -12.92 5.81
CA GLY A 269 -7.06 -13.12 6.41
C GLY A 269 -8.17 -12.35 5.72
N ILE A 270 -9.18 -11.99 6.50
CA ILE A 270 -10.31 -11.17 6.09
C ILE A 270 -10.35 -9.87 6.86
N GLY A 271 -10.84 -8.81 6.24
CA GLY A 271 -11.02 -7.53 6.92
C GLY A 271 -12.18 -6.74 6.35
N ALA A 272 -12.74 -5.86 7.19
CA ALA A 272 -13.73 -4.87 6.78
C ALA A 272 -13.17 -3.48 7.06
N ASN A 273 -13.41 -2.55 6.13
CA ASN A 273 -12.99 -1.17 6.25
C ASN A 273 -14.17 -0.26 5.90
N TYR A 274 -14.53 0.60 6.83
CA TYR A 274 -15.49 1.68 6.64
C TYR A 274 -14.74 3.01 6.66
N ALA A 275 -14.85 3.80 5.60
CA ALA A 275 -14.15 5.08 5.50
C ALA A 275 -15.03 6.16 4.86
N VAL A 276 -15.22 7.23 5.59
CA VAL A 276 -15.85 8.49 5.14
C VAL A 276 -14.92 9.64 5.50
N GLN A 277 -15.15 10.83 4.95
CA GLN A 277 -14.21 11.96 5.08
C GLN A 277 -13.75 12.24 6.53
N ARG A 278 -14.63 12.07 7.53
CA ARG A 278 -14.30 12.31 8.94
C ARG A 278 -13.85 11.08 9.74
N TRP A 279 -14.19 9.87 9.31
CA TRP A 279 -14.01 8.67 10.12
C TRP A 279 -13.56 7.48 9.28
N GLN A 280 -12.61 6.72 9.83
CA GLN A 280 -12.12 5.48 9.27
C GLN A 280 -12.12 4.41 10.36
N THR A 281 -12.73 3.27 10.07
CA THR A 281 -12.73 2.09 10.93
C THR A 281 -12.24 0.90 10.12
N GLY A 282 -11.31 0.14 10.68
CA GLY A 282 -10.82 -1.10 10.12
C GLY A 282 -10.90 -2.19 11.18
N ILE A 283 -11.40 -3.35 10.79
CA ILE A 283 -11.35 -4.58 11.59
C ILE A 283 -10.82 -5.70 10.72
N ALA A 284 -10.04 -6.60 11.31
CA ALA A 284 -9.49 -7.74 10.60
C ALA A 284 -9.41 -8.98 11.50
N PHE A 285 -9.63 -10.13 10.89
CA PHE A 285 -9.32 -11.43 11.45
C PHE A 285 -8.27 -12.08 10.55
N GLN A 286 -7.05 -12.24 11.06
CA GLN A 286 -5.87 -12.59 10.29
C GLN A 286 -5.04 -13.64 11.00
N THR A 287 -4.19 -14.34 10.24
CA THR A 287 -3.23 -15.30 10.74
C THR A 287 -1.86 -15.07 10.10
N GLU A 288 -0.82 -15.54 10.77
CA GLU A 288 0.54 -15.55 10.22
C GLU A 288 0.60 -16.44 8.96
N PRO A 289 1.27 -16.01 7.87
CA PRO A 289 1.31 -16.78 6.63
C PRO A 289 2.23 -18.01 6.75
N ILE A 290 1.72 -19.22 6.55
CA ILE A 290 2.55 -20.44 6.61
C ILE A 290 3.66 -20.41 5.53
N GLY A 291 4.93 -20.37 5.97
CA GLY A 291 6.10 -20.43 5.08
C GLY A 291 6.38 -21.83 4.52
N SER A 292 7.28 -21.92 3.53
CA SER A 292 7.72 -23.21 2.96
C SER A 292 8.57 -24.01 3.96
N TRP A 293 8.65 -25.34 3.76
CA TRP A 293 9.32 -26.35 4.62
C TRP A 293 10.75 -25.97 5.10
N SER A 294 11.47 -25.11 4.36
CA SER A 294 12.79 -24.58 4.74
C SER A 294 12.89 -23.05 4.75
N SER A 295 11.81 -22.34 4.41
CA SER A 295 11.76 -20.88 4.28
C SER A 295 10.77 -20.32 5.28
N ALA A 296 11.31 -20.13 6.47
CA ALA A 296 10.67 -19.52 7.60
C ALA A 296 10.26 -18.07 7.35
N SER A 297 8.98 -17.79 7.50
CA SER A 297 8.43 -16.43 7.56
C SER A 297 7.14 -16.44 8.39
N THR A 298 7.20 -17.04 9.58
CA THR A 298 6.14 -16.95 10.60
C THR A 298 6.79 -16.63 11.93
N SER A 299 6.77 -15.35 12.25
CA SER A 299 7.30 -14.70 13.46
C SER A 299 8.83 -14.67 13.62
N VAL A 300 9.25 -13.59 14.26
CA VAL A 300 10.64 -13.17 14.42
C VAL A 300 11.18 -13.73 15.73
N ASN A 301 12.27 -14.46 15.63
CA ASN A 301 13.18 -14.66 16.75
C ASN A 301 14.42 -13.78 16.55
N ALA A 302 15.25 -13.67 17.58
CA ALA A 302 16.47 -12.86 17.57
C ALA A 302 17.48 -13.22 16.45
N ASN A 303 17.28 -14.33 15.75
CA ASN A 303 18.23 -14.92 14.79
C ASN A 303 17.71 -14.97 13.35
N GLY A 304 16.64 -14.21 13.05
CA GLY A 304 16.12 -14.06 11.70
C GLY A 304 15.23 -15.22 11.27
N ASN A 305 14.20 -14.91 10.48
CA ASN A 305 13.37 -15.83 9.69
C ASN A 305 13.47 -17.29 10.12
N GLN A 306 12.86 -17.66 11.26
CA GLN A 306 12.64 -19.04 11.67
C GLN A 306 11.16 -19.22 12.00
N ASN A 307 10.55 -20.28 11.51
CA ASN A 307 9.14 -20.55 11.72
C ASN A 307 8.97 -20.94 13.20
N ARG A 308 8.24 -20.15 14.00
CA ARG A 308 7.91 -20.51 15.40
C ARG A 308 7.25 -21.88 15.50
N ASN A 309 6.55 -22.29 14.44
CA ASN A 309 5.87 -23.56 14.29
C ASN A 309 6.74 -24.64 13.61
N ASN A 310 8.01 -24.45 13.25
CA ASN A 310 8.95 -25.50 12.78
C ASN A 310 8.33 -26.72 12.02
N GLY A 311 7.41 -26.49 11.07
CA GLY A 311 6.71 -27.56 10.31
C GLY A 311 5.58 -28.33 11.03
N SER A 312 5.08 -27.87 12.19
CA SER A 312 4.03 -28.53 13.00
C SER A 312 3.18 -27.54 13.81
N GLY A 313 1.88 -27.81 14.00
CA GLY A 313 0.99 -26.96 14.80
C GLY A 313 0.38 -25.77 14.04
N ASP A 314 -0.74 -25.26 14.57
CA ASP A 314 -1.50 -24.17 13.93
C ASP A 314 -0.79 -22.82 14.09
N THR A 315 -0.98 -21.95 13.09
CA THR A 315 -0.56 -20.55 13.10
C THR A 315 -1.34 -19.75 14.12
N GLY A 316 -0.71 -18.72 14.70
CA GLY A 316 -1.40 -17.83 15.64
C GLY A 316 -2.46 -17.00 14.93
N TRP A 317 -3.68 -17.00 15.47
CA TRP A 317 -4.79 -16.20 14.96
C TRP A 317 -4.88 -14.85 15.68
N GLN A 318 -5.37 -13.85 14.97
CA GLN A 318 -5.51 -12.50 15.48
C GLN A 318 -6.87 -11.90 15.12
N GLY A 319 -7.51 -11.29 16.11
CA GLY A 319 -8.58 -10.30 15.92
C GLY A 319 -8.05 -8.91 16.26
N ILE A 320 -8.19 -7.95 15.35
CA ILE A 320 -7.63 -6.60 15.53
C ILE A 320 -8.49 -5.54 14.87
N GLY A 321 -8.50 -4.35 15.45
CA GLY A 321 -9.20 -3.21 14.88
C GLY A 321 -8.63 -1.85 15.28
N ARG A 322 -8.98 -0.86 14.47
CA ARG A 322 -8.66 0.55 14.65
C ARG A 322 -9.84 1.40 14.27
N VAL A 323 -10.18 2.35 15.13
CA VAL A 323 -11.13 3.43 14.86
C VAL A 323 -10.36 4.73 14.93
N SER A 324 -10.42 5.50 13.86
CA SER A 324 -9.73 6.78 13.75
C SER A 324 -10.58 7.80 13.01
N GLY A 325 -10.29 9.09 13.20
CA GLY A 325 -11.04 10.14 12.54
C GLY A 325 -10.54 11.53 12.85
N ARG A 326 -11.16 12.52 12.22
CA ARG A 326 -10.82 13.95 12.32
C ARG A 326 -11.98 14.72 12.98
N PRO A 327 -12.16 14.63 14.32
CA PRO A 327 -13.26 15.29 15.02
C PRO A 327 -13.27 16.80 14.81
N TRP A 328 -12.10 17.44 14.87
CA TRP A 328 -11.92 18.82 14.41
C TRP A 328 -11.30 18.81 13.01
N MET A 329 -11.94 19.52 12.08
CA MET A 329 -11.49 19.67 10.69
C MET A 329 -12.19 20.90 10.09
N GLU A 330 -11.41 21.89 9.67
CA GLU A 330 -11.87 23.02 8.84
C GLU A 330 -11.81 22.63 7.36
N ASP A 331 -10.68 22.05 6.95
CA ASP A 331 -10.42 21.56 5.59
C ASP A 331 -9.34 20.45 5.63
N ASP A 332 -8.88 19.97 4.47
CA ASP A 332 -7.87 18.89 4.40
C ASP A 332 -6.46 19.30 4.85
N THR A 333 -6.22 20.58 5.11
CA THR A 333 -4.95 21.14 5.62
C THR A 333 -5.03 21.60 7.08
N LYS A 334 -6.21 21.52 7.70
CA LYS A 334 -6.44 21.94 9.09
C LYS A 334 -7.36 20.96 9.80
N PHE A 335 -6.76 20.03 10.54
CA PHE A 335 -7.49 18.98 11.23
C PHE A 335 -6.76 18.45 12.46
N MET A 336 -7.53 17.84 13.35
CA MET A 336 -7.03 17.03 14.46
C MET A 336 -7.52 15.62 14.23
N HIS A 337 -6.61 14.72 13.94
CA HIS A 337 -6.84 13.29 13.87
C HIS A 337 -6.66 12.68 15.26
N VAL A 338 -7.58 11.79 15.63
CA VAL A 338 -7.48 10.94 16.82
C VAL A 338 -7.82 9.51 16.45
N GLY A 339 -7.23 8.55 17.15
CA GLY A 339 -7.57 7.15 16.95
C GLY A 339 -7.20 6.28 18.13
N ILE A 340 -7.84 5.12 18.15
CA ILE A 340 -7.55 4.03 19.07
C ILE A 340 -7.47 2.72 18.29
N SER A 341 -6.57 1.84 18.70
CA SER A 341 -6.40 0.51 18.14
C SER A 341 -6.35 -0.52 19.25
N ALA A 342 -6.92 -1.70 19.01
CA ALA A 342 -6.86 -2.82 19.94
C ALA A 342 -6.84 -4.15 19.18
N GLY A 343 -6.14 -5.15 19.70
CA GLY A 343 -6.18 -6.49 19.13
C GLY A 343 -5.65 -7.56 20.07
N HIS A 344 -6.10 -8.78 19.83
CA HIS A 344 -5.69 -9.99 20.54
C HIS A 344 -5.04 -10.93 19.53
N THR A 345 -3.88 -11.47 19.87
CA THR A 345 -3.18 -12.47 19.04
C THR A 345 -2.85 -13.70 19.87
N GLU A 346 -3.27 -14.87 19.41
CA GLU A 346 -2.86 -16.14 19.97
C GLU A 346 -1.44 -16.50 19.53
N VAL A 347 -0.69 -17.10 20.45
CA VAL A 347 0.69 -17.52 20.24
C VAL A 347 0.81 -19.00 20.55
N ASN A 348 1.32 -19.74 19.58
CA ASN A 348 1.62 -21.15 19.75
C ASN A 348 3.10 -21.36 20.11
N THR A 349 3.35 -21.99 21.24
CA THR A 349 4.68 -22.40 21.69
C THR A 349 4.84 -23.90 21.45
N GLN A 350 5.94 -24.31 20.81
CA GLN A 350 6.14 -25.70 20.44
C GLN A 350 6.94 -26.51 21.45
N TYR A 351 6.48 -27.73 21.69
CA TYR A 351 7.14 -28.72 22.53
C TYR A 351 7.30 -30.04 21.78
N ARG A 352 8.39 -30.76 22.05
CA ARG A 352 8.62 -32.13 21.57
C ARG A 352 7.76 -33.11 22.37
N ALA A 353 7.67 -34.35 21.90
CA ALA A 353 6.92 -35.41 22.57
C ALA A 353 7.42 -35.70 24.00
N ASP A 354 8.70 -35.43 24.28
CA ASP A 354 9.29 -35.55 25.63
C ASP A 354 9.00 -34.33 26.54
N GLY A 355 8.23 -33.35 26.06
CA GLY A 355 7.87 -32.14 26.79
C GLY A 355 8.94 -31.04 26.76
N THR A 356 10.09 -31.25 26.12
CA THR A 356 11.11 -30.21 25.95
C THR A 356 10.69 -29.17 24.92
N MET A 357 10.96 -27.89 25.17
CA MET A 357 10.64 -26.82 24.23
C MET A 357 11.50 -26.95 22.96
N VAL A 358 10.88 -26.76 21.79
CA VAL A 358 11.60 -26.74 20.51
C VAL A 358 12.47 -25.48 20.45
N GLY A 359 13.74 -25.62 20.06
CA GLY A 359 14.63 -24.47 19.83
C GLY A 359 15.08 -23.67 21.06
N GLU A 360 14.72 -24.09 22.27
CA GLU A 360 15.25 -23.48 23.50
C GLU A 360 16.78 -23.64 23.58
N GLY A 361 17.49 -22.53 23.86
CA GLY A 361 18.95 -22.51 23.98
C GLY A 361 19.74 -22.71 22.67
N GLN A 362 19.09 -22.98 21.54
CA GLN A 362 19.79 -23.20 20.27
C GLN A 362 20.17 -21.89 19.56
N ILE A 363 21.33 -21.90 18.91
CA ILE A 363 21.75 -20.85 17.98
C ILE A 363 20.90 -20.99 16.72
N GLY A 364 20.02 -20.03 16.46
CA GLY A 364 19.00 -20.10 15.41
C GLY A 364 17.57 -20.04 15.94
N GLY A 365 17.34 -20.38 17.22
CA GLY A 365 16.03 -20.28 17.86
C GLY A 365 14.93 -21.20 17.31
N GLY A 366 13.86 -21.33 18.07
CA GLY A 366 12.65 -22.09 17.73
C GLY A 366 11.67 -22.08 18.90
N GLY A 367 10.40 -22.38 18.61
CA GLY A 367 9.36 -22.71 19.59
C GLY A 367 8.74 -21.59 20.43
N GLY A 368 9.13 -20.31 20.31
CA GLY A 368 8.52 -19.20 21.08
C GLY A 368 8.58 -17.83 20.38
N MET A 369 8.35 -16.74 21.12
CA MET A 369 8.23 -15.36 20.58
C MET A 369 9.08 -14.38 21.38
N SER A 370 9.59 -13.33 20.74
CA SER A 370 10.34 -12.24 21.39
C SER A 370 9.96 -10.90 20.77
N PHE A 371 10.06 -9.82 21.55
CA PHE A 371 10.03 -8.45 21.05
C PHE A 371 11.44 -7.87 21.06
N PHE A 372 11.76 -7.05 20.06
CA PHE A 372 13.04 -6.36 19.97
C PHE A 372 12.88 -4.99 19.34
N ALA A 373 13.84 -4.11 19.64
CA ALA A 373 13.91 -2.76 19.11
C ALA A 373 15.34 -2.38 18.71
N PHE A 374 15.45 -1.50 17.73
CA PHE A 374 16.71 -0.92 17.23
C PHE A 374 16.55 0.60 17.13
N PRO A 375 17.65 1.37 17.19
CA PRO A 375 17.60 2.82 17.29
C PRO A 375 17.44 3.46 15.91
N GLY A 376 16.23 3.55 15.35
CA GLY A 376 15.91 4.43 14.19
C GLY A 376 16.81 4.36 12.94
N THR A 377 17.68 3.36 12.81
CA THR A 377 18.71 3.20 11.78
C THR A 377 18.17 2.50 10.53
N ASN A 378 18.65 2.91 9.36
CA ASN A 378 18.11 2.49 8.06
C ASN A 378 18.96 1.44 7.31
N VAL A 379 20.22 1.23 7.72
CA VAL A 379 21.12 0.23 7.14
C VAL A 379 21.37 -0.91 8.12
N ASP A 380 21.98 -0.61 9.27
CA ASP A 380 22.21 -1.59 10.33
C ASP A 380 21.07 -1.54 11.34
N ARG A 381 20.26 -2.60 11.38
CA ARG A 381 19.09 -2.76 12.27
C ARG A 381 19.38 -3.72 13.41
N THR A 382 20.60 -3.69 13.93
CA THR A 382 20.99 -4.51 15.08
C THR A 382 20.01 -4.29 16.23
N ASN A 383 19.45 -5.39 16.74
CA ASN A 383 18.52 -5.40 17.84
C ASN A 383 19.27 -5.06 19.13
N ILE A 384 19.15 -3.81 19.57
CA ILE A 384 19.74 -3.32 20.83
C ILE A 384 18.94 -3.87 22.00
N LEU A 385 17.63 -3.65 21.99
CA LEU A 385 16.74 -4.16 23.03
C LEU A 385 16.11 -5.49 22.59
N ASN A 386 15.97 -6.43 23.52
CA ASN A 386 15.42 -7.75 23.23
C ASN A 386 14.86 -8.39 24.50
N THR A 387 13.57 -8.77 24.49
CA THR A 387 12.93 -9.44 25.63
C THR A 387 13.47 -10.83 25.92
N GLY A 388 14.22 -11.41 24.99
CA GLY A 388 14.44 -12.85 24.94
C GLY A 388 13.16 -13.58 24.51
N ASN A 389 13.25 -14.91 24.48
CA ASN A 389 12.12 -15.79 24.27
C ASN A 389 11.17 -15.71 25.47
N LEU A 390 9.91 -15.35 25.19
CA LEU A 390 8.80 -15.29 26.13
C LEU A 390 8.23 -16.69 26.48
N SER A 391 8.84 -17.75 25.96
CA SER A 391 8.60 -19.12 26.41
C SER A 391 9.94 -19.75 26.79
N THR A 392 9.98 -20.41 27.95
CA THR A 392 11.16 -21.06 28.54
C THR A 392 10.77 -22.26 29.38
N GLY A 393 11.60 -23.29 29.39
CA GLY A 393 11.44 -24.49 30.20
C GLY A 393 10.57 -25.56 29.56
N ALA A 394 10.77 -26.80 30.00
CA ALA A 394 9.97 -27.96 29.59
C ALA A 394 8.55 -27.92 30.18
N LEU A 395 7.62 -28.68 29.61
CA LEU A 395 6.23 -28.73 30.10
C LEU A 395 6.11 -29.19 31.55
N ASN A 396 7.01 -30.05 32.03
CA ASN A 396 7.02 -30.53 33.40
C ASN A 396 7.82 -29.63 34.37
N ASP A 397 8.44 -28.55 33.88
CA ASP A 397 9.18 -27.63 34.73
C ASP A 397 8.20 -26.68 35.47
N PRO A 398 8.17 -26.68 36.81
CA PRO A 398 7.30 -25.79 37.59
C PRO A 398 7.65 -24.30 37.41
N ASN A 399 8.87 -23.98 36.97
CA ASN A 399 9.32 -22.62 36.72
C ASN A 399 9.23 -22.22 35.24
N ARG A 400 8.57 -23.05 34.40
CA ARG A 400 8.40 -22.73 32.99
C ARG A 400 7.63 -21.42 32.81
N ARG A 401 7.93 -20.71 31.74
CA ARG A 401 7.12 -19.62 31.22
C ARG A 401 6.66 -19.99 29.83
N GLN A 402 5.42 -19.66 29.50
CA GLN A 402 4.88 -19.93 28.18
C GLN A 402 3.94 -18.81 27.80
N VAL A 403 4.31 -18.05 26.77
CA VAL A 403 3.36 -17.12 26.15
C VAL A 403 2.32 -17.90 25.34
N THR A 404 1.05 -17.59 25.59
CA THR A 404 -0.10 -18.17 24.89
C THR A 404 -0.85 -17.13 24.07
N SER A 405 -0.74 -15.85 24.41
CA SER A 405 -1.28 -14.75 23.62
C SER A 405 -0.65 -13.42 24.01
N TYR A 406 -0.91 -12.39 23.22
CA TYR A 406 -0.63 -11.01 23.60
C TYR A 406 -1.75 -10.08 23.13
N ASP A 407 -2.03 -9.05 23.94
CA ASP A 407 -2.99 -8.00 23.63
C ASP A 407 -2.26 -6.70 23.32
N ARG A 408 -2.63 -6.03 22.24
CA ARG A 408 -2.05 -4.74 21.86
C ARG A 408 -3.09 -3.65 21.94
N TYR A 409 -2.67 -2.50 22.46
CA TYR A 409 -3.46 -1.29 22.55
C TYR A 409 -2.66 -0.12 22.01
N GLY A 410 -3.32 0.78 21.28
CA GLY A 410 -2.71 1.98 20.74
C GLY A 410 -3.65 3.17 20.87
N ALA A 411 -3.08 4.33 21.24
CA ALA A 411 -3.75 5.62 21.17
C ALA A 411 -2.89 6.55 20.31
N GLU A 412 -3.54 7.26 19.38
CA GLU A 412 -2.86 8.07 18.36
C GLU A 412 -3.50 9.45 18.24
N GLY A 413 -2.66 10.46 18.00
CA GLY A 413 -3.07 11.84 17.78
C GLY A 413 -2.23 12.48 16.69
N TRP A 414 -2.85 13.23 15.79
CA TRP A 414 -2.16 13.96 14.74
C TRP A 414 -2.85 15.27 14.39
N PHE A 415 -2.22 16.37 14.76
CA PHE A 415 -2.67 17.72 14.49
C PHE A 415 -1.96 18.28 13.26
N VAL A 416 -2.72 18.87 12.35
CA VAL A 416 -2.22 19.57 11.16
C VAL A 416 -2.88 20.94 11.09
N TYR A 417 -2.06 21.98 10.91
CA TYR A 417 -2.50 23.36 10.72
C TYR A 417 -1.64 24.02 9.64
N GLY A 418 -2.04 23.86 8.39
CA GLY A 418 -1.26 24.27 7.23
C GLY A 418 0.14 23.63 7.24
N PRO A 419 1.22 24.42 7.24
CA PRO A 419 2.57 23.89 7.22
C PRO A 419 3.01 23.19 8.50
N PHE A 420 2.35 23.45 9.62
CA PHE A 420 2.69 22.82 10.90
C PHE A 420 1.95 21.49 11.08
N SER A 421 2.66 20.48 11.59
CA SER A 421 2.12 19.18 11.94
C SER A 421 2.72 18.69 13.25
N ALA A 422 1.93 18.05 14.10
CA ALA A 422 2.37 17.38 15.33
C ALA A 422 1.70 16.02 15.45
N GLN A 423 2.47 14.95 15.62
CA GLN A 423 1.97 13.57 15.68
C GLN A 423 2.53 12.86 16.90
N ALA A 424 1.71 12.06 17.57
CA ALA A 424 2.15 11.22 18.69
C ALA A 424 1.35 9.91 18.75
N GLU A 425 1.99 8.85 19.22
CA GLU A 425 1.33 7.58 19.53
C GLU A 425 1.87 6.99 20.84
N TYR A 426 0.98 6.37 21.61
CA TYR A 426 1.32 5.53 22.76
C TYR A 426 0.85 4.10 22.46
N LEU A 427 1.73 3.13 22.65
CA LEU A 427 1.49 1.72 22.40
C LEU A 427 1.79 0.90 23.67
N ARG A 428 0.95 -0.11 23.91
CA ARG A 428 1.11 -1.09 24.99
C ARG A 428 0.83 -2.49 24.49
N THR A 429 1.67 -3.44 24.88
CA THR A 429 1.51 -4.87 24.58
C THR A 429 1.49 -5.67 25.88
N ASN A 430 0.35 -6.25 26.25
CA ASN A 430 0.24 -7.16 27.39
C ASN A 430 0.64 -8.57 26.97
N ILE A 431 1.45 -9.24 27.79
CA ILE A 431 1.91 -10.61 27.55
C ILE A 431 1.12 -11.55 28.46
N ASN A 432 0.48 -12.56 27.87
CA ASN A 432 -0.38 -13.49 28.61
C ASN A 432 0.11 -14.92 28.46
N GLY A 433 0.00 -15.70 29.54
CA GLY A 433 0.23 -17.14 29.51
C GLY A 433 0.68 -17.70 30.86
N VAL A 434 1.36 -18.84 30.83
CA VAL A 434 1.85 -19.50 32.06
C VAL A 434 3.09 -18.77 32.55
N GLY A 435 3.12 -18.44 33.84
CA GLY A 435 4.23 -17.70 34.45
C GLY A 435 4.25 -16.20 34.11
N TYR A 436 3.12 -15.68 33.63
CA TYR A 436 2.85 -14.26 33.42
C TYR A 436 1.68 -13.81 34.30
N ASP A 437 1.83 -12.69 35.00
CA ASP A 437 0.85 -12.06 35.89
C ASP A 437 0.83 -10.54 35.65
N GLY A 438 0.34 -10.14 34.47
CA GLY A 438 0.14 -8.74 34.11
C GLY A 438 1.34 -8.03 33.49
N GLU A 439 2.37 -8.76 33.07
CA GLU A 439 3.50 -8.19 32.34
C GLU A 439 3.06 -7.51 31.04
N HIS A 440 3.69 -6.36 30.76
CA HIS A 440 3.38 -5.55 29.59
C HIS A 440 4.58 -4.74 29.14
N LEU A 441 4.67 -4.49 27.84
CA LEU A 441 5.69 -3.66 27.21
C LEU A 441 5.02 -2.35 26.77
N THR A 442 5.73 -1.23 26.87
CA THR A 442 5.18 0.08 26.51
C THR A 442 6.16 0.91 25.70
N GLY A 443 5.62 1.85 24.93
CA GLY A 443 6.45 2.79 24.22
C GLY A 443 5.62 3.87 23.57
N TYR A 444 6.20 5.04 23.42
CA TYR A 444 5.54 6.17 22.80
C TYR A 444 6.52 6.97 21.96
N TYR A 445 5.96 7.75 21.06
CA TYR A 445 6.73 8.75 20.36
C TYR A 445 5.91 10.02 20.18
N GLY A 446 6.61 11.12 19.94
CA GLY A 446 6.02 12.36 19.49
C GLY A 446 6.97 13.11 18.58
N PHE A 447 6.46 13.71 17.52
CA PHE A 447 7.25 14.60 16.68
C PHE A 447 6.44 15.77 16.16
N ILE A 448 7.16 16.83 15.82
CA ILE A 448 6.64 17.97 15.08
C ILE A 448 7.34 18.08 13.73
N SER A 449 6.64 18.60 12.74
CA SER A 449 7.23 18.98 11.46
C SER A 449 6.64 20.27 10.92
N TYR A 450 7.43 20.94 10.09
CA TYR A 450 7.05 22.20 9.47
C TYR A 450 7.52 22.27 8.03
N PHE A 451 6.60 22.55 7.10
CA PHE A 451 6.93 22.83 5.70
C PHE A 451 7.38 24.29 5.53
N LEU A 452 8.67 24.49 5.28
CA LEU A 452 9.28 25.81 5.05
C LEU A 452 8.71 26.51 3.82
N THR A 453 8.23 25.74 2.85
CA THR A 453 7.68 26.18 1.56
C THR A 453 6.14 26.33 1.57
N GLY A 454 5.49 26.08 2.71
CA GLY A 454 4.08 26.37 2.94
C GLY A 454 3.09 25.26 2.58
N GLU A 455 3.56 24.11 2.10
CA GLU A 455 2.73 22.91 1.91
C GLU A 455 2.12 22.41 3.22
N SER A 456 1.05 21.61 3.15
CA SER A 456 0.48 20.92 4.29
C SER A 456 0.66 19.42 4.16
N LYS A 457 0.67 18.70 5.30
CA LYS A 457 0.51 17.25 5.28
C LYS A 457 -0.81 16.87 4.61
N THR A 458 -0.81 15.74 3.91
CA THR A 458 -1.97 15.21 3.20
C THR A 458 -2.50 13.94 3.87
N TYR A 459 -3.81 13.71 3.76
CA TYR A 459 -4.52 12.63 4.44
C TYR A 459 -5.10 11.62 3.45
N HIS A 460 -5.01 10.32 3.76
CA HIS A 460 -5.61 9.24 2.98
C HIS A 460 -6.80 8.66 3.75
N VAL A 461 -8.02 9.08 3.40
CA VAL A 461 -9.25 8.76 4.13
C VAL A 461 -9.44 7.25 4.36
N ARG A 462 -9.23 6.41 3.34
CA ARG A 462 -9.41 4.95 3.47
C ARG A 462 -8.43 4.27 4.43
N ASN A 463 -7.27 4.89 4.68
CA ASN A 463 -6.25 4.36 5.60
C ASN A 463 -6.27 5.09 6.95
N GLY A 464 -6.90 6.26 7.02
CA GLY A 464 -6.85 7.14 8.17
C GLY A 464 -5.41 7.59 8.50
N ALA A 465 -4.59 7.90 7.50
CA ALA A 465 -3.14 8.11 7.68
C ALA A 465 -2.54 9.07 6.64
N ALA A 466 -1.25 9.39 6.79
CA ALA A 466 -0.53 10.29 5.89
C ALA A 466 -0.49 9.79 4.43
N ASN A 467 -0.54 10.73 3.48
CA ASN A 467 -0.60 10.47 2.04
C ASN A 467 0.53 11.19 1.28
N ARG A 468 0.53 11.04 -0.05
CA ARG A 468 1.47 11.69 -0.97
C ARG A 468 1.38 13.21 -0.84
N LEU A 469 2.53 13.86 -0.70
CA LEU A 469 2.65 15.29 -0.85
C LEU A 469 2.79 15.66 -2.33
N LYS A 470 2.08 16.71 -2.75
CA LYS A 470 2.32 17.38 -4.04
C LYS A 470 2.91 18.76 -3.75
N PRO A 471 4.18 19.03 -4.11
CA PRO A 471 4.77 20.34 -3.93
C PRO A 471 3.95 21.42 -4.63
N HIS A 472 3.76 22.59 -3.99
CA HIS A 472 3.03 23.70 -4.62
C HIS A 472 3.72 24.20 -5.89
N LYS A 473 5.05 24.22 -5.85
CA LYS A 473 5.92 24.56 -6.98
C LYS A 473 6.98 23.48 -7.13
N PRO A 474 6.77 22.49 -8.02
CA PRO A 474 7.75 21.45 -8.30
C PRO A 474 9.11 22.03 -8.68
N PHE A 475 10.19 21.30 -8.42
CA PHE A 475 11.54 21.75 -8.66
C PHE A 475 11.84 21.94 -10.15
N HIS A 476 12.49 23.05 -10.50
CA HIS A 476 12.96 23.31 -11.86
C HIS A 476 14.36 23.94 -11.81
N TRP A 477 15.34 23.32 -12.47
CA TRP A 477 16.74 23.80 -12.52
C TRP A 477 16.90 25.27 -12.94
N ASN A 478 16.08 25.71 -13.89
CA ASN A 478 16.11 27.08 -14.42
C ASN A 478 14.84 27.87 -14.07
N GLY A 479 14.08 27.43 -13.06
CA GLY A 479 12.81 28.04 -12.65
C GLY A 479 12.83 28.50 -11.20
N THR A 480 11.69 29.03 -10.72
CA THR A 480 11.54 29.49 -9.33
C THR A 480 11.03 28.40 -8.38
N GLY A 481 10.74 27.21 -8.90
CA GLY A 481 10.26 26.08 -8.11
C GLY A 481 11.41 25.42 -7.35
N LEU A 482 11.33 25.41 -6.02
CA LEU A 482 12.32 24.80 -5.14
C LEU A 482 11.90 23.38 -4.68
N GLY A 483 10.73 22.89 -5.11
CA GLY A 483 10.08 21.75 -4.44
C GLY A 483 9.56 22.13 -3.05
N ALA A 484 9.14 21.12 -2.29
CA ALA A 484 8.74 21.31 -0.89
C ALA A 484 9.89 20.98 0.06
N TRP A 485 10.08 21.79 1.10
CA TRP A 485 11.08 21.56 2.15
C TRP A 485 10.41 21.40 3.50
N GLU A 486 10.72 20.32 4.21
CA GLU A 486 10.19 20.02 5.52
C GLU A 486 11.31 19.78 6.51
N ILE A 487 11.21 20.41 7.67
CA ILE A 487 12.02 20.08 8.85
C ILE A 487 11.17 19.33 9.85
N ALA A 488 11.77 18.40 10.59
CA ALA A 488 11.10 17.63 11.62
C ALA A 488 12.03 17.35 12.80
N ALA A 489 11.44 17.25 13.99
CA ALA A 489 12.13 16.89 15.21
C ALA A 489 11.21 16.00 16.04
N GLY A 490 11.75 14.93 16.62
CA GLY A 490 10.96 13.93 17.33
C GLY A 490 11.72 13.23 18.44
N TYR A 491 10.95 12.66 19.35
CA TYR A 491 11.41 11.89 20.49
C TYR A 491 10.73 10.52 20.50
N ASP A 492 11.48 9.50 20.87
CA ASP A 492 11.03 8.12 21.03
C ASP A 492 11.41 7.61 22.42
N TYR A 493 10.51 6.83 23.03
CA TYR A 493 10.78 6.07 24.23
C TYR A 493 10.17 4.67 24.10
N ILE A 494 10.89 3.66 24.57
CA ILE A 494 10.38 2.29 24.68
C ILE A 494 10.92 1.63 25.96
N ASP A 495 10.04 0.94 26.68
CA ASP A 495 10.36 0.11 27.82
C ASP A 495 9.81 -1.30 27.63
N MET A 496 10.73 -2.27 27.63
CA MET A 496 10.43 -3.68 27.52
C MET A 496 10.76 -4.45 28.80
N ASN A 497 10.82 -3.76 29.94
CA ASN A 497 10.98 -4.37 31.26
C ASN A 497 9.63 -4.46 31.99
N SER A 498 9.25 -5.66 32.41
CA SER A 498 8.03 -5.86 33.19
C SER A 498 8.07 -7.20 33.89
N GLY A 499 7.94 -7.22 35.22
CA GLY A 499 8.00 -8.46 36.01
C GLY A 499 9.19 -9.34 35.64
N ALA A 500 8.90 -10.54 35.14
CA ALA A 500 9.89 -11.53 34.70
C ALA A 500 10.56 -11.20 33.34
N ILE A 501 10.06 -10.24 32.57
CA ILE A 501 10.62 -9.82 31.28
C ILE A 501 11.68 -8.74 31.50
N LYS A 502 12.87 -8.96 30.93
CA LYS A 502 14.02 -8.05 30.99
C LYS A 502 14.46 -7.67 29.58
N GLY A 503 13.67 -6.85 28.88
CA GLY A 503 13.96 -6.46 27.50
C GLY A 503 14.89 -5.25 27.35
N GLY A 504 15.05 -4.48 28.42
CA GLY A 504 15.71 -3.18 28.42
C GLY A 504 14.79 -2.03 28.00
N GLU A 505 15.27 -0.82 28.20
CA GLU A 505 14.63 0.43 27.82
C GLU A 505 15.59 1.33 27.02
N MET A 506 15.05 2.17 26.15
CA MET A 506 15.83 3.07 25.30
C MET A 506 15.02 4.32 24.96
N ASP A 507 15.72 5.45 24.86
CA ASP A 507 15.13 6.69 24.39
C ASP A 507 16.08 7.51 23.50
N MET A 508 15.50 8.19 22.51
CA MET A 508 16.28 8.87 21.48
C MET A 508 15.59 10.10 20.93
N PHE A 509 16.41 11.02 20.42
CA PHE A 509 15.95 12.15 19.61
C PHE A 509 16.31 11.94 18.14
N ARG A 510 15.46 12.46 17.27
CA ARG A 510 15.68 12.46 15.83
C ARG A 510 15.40 13.85 15.25
N PHE A 511 16.27 14.28 14.36
CA PHE A 511 16.06 15.46 13.51
C PHE A 511 15.98 15.02 12.05
N GLY A 512 15.16 15.70 11.26
CA GLY A 512 14.98 15.40 9.85
C GLY A 512 14.88 16.64 8.98
N LEU A 513 15.54 16.56 7.83
CA LEU A 513 15.38 17.47 6.71
C LEU A 513 14.91 16.65 5.50
N ASN A 514 13.74 17.00 4.97
CA ASN A 514 13.17 16.36 3.80
C ASN A 514 13.03 17.37 2.66
N TRP A 515 13.38 16.94 1.46
CA TRP A 515 13.15 17.70 0.23
C TRP A 515 12.32 16.87 -0.74
N TYR A 516 11.23 17.48 -1.22
CA TYR A 516 10.29 16.90 -2.17
C TYR A 516 10.35 17.72 -3.47
N PRO A 517 11.32 17.46 -4.38
CA PRO A 517 11.39 18.18 -5.64
C PRO A 517 10.14 17.95 -6.51
N HIS A 518 9.61 16.73 -6.49
CA HIS A 518 8.39 16.35 -7.22
C HIS A 518 7.54 15.41 -6.35
N SER A 519 6.30 15.14 -6.78
CA SER A 519 5.38 14.22 -6.06
C SER A 519 5.89 12.77 -6.02
N ASN A 520 6.83 12.40 -6.88
CA ASN A 520 7.42 11.07 -7.04
C ASN A 520 8.82 10.92 -6.43
N VAL A 521 9.45 12.01 -6.00
CA VAL A 521 10.85 12.01 -5.56
C VAL A 521 10.94 12.67 -4.20
N LYS A 522 11.59 11.98 -3.26
CA LYS A 522 11.85 12.48 -1.90
C LYS A 522 13.29 12.22 -1.51
N PHE A 523 13.97 13.25 -1.03
CA PHE A 523 15.27 13.15 -0.37
C PHE A 523 15.07 13.33 1.13
N GLN A 524 15.72 12.50 1.92
CA GLN A 524 15.66 12.54 3.38
C GLN A 524 17.05 12.50 3.96
N SER A 525 17.30 13.35 4.94
CA SER A 525 18.48 13.33 5.79
C SER A 525 18.03 13.35 7.25
N ASN A 526 18.44 12.36 8.04
CA ASN A 526 18.16 12.30 9.47
C ASN A 526 19.44 12.28 10.29
N ILE A 527 19.39 12.93 11.46
CA ILE A 527 20.36 12.71 12.54
C ILE A 527 19.58 12.08 13.69
N ILE A 528 20.13 11.01 14.25
CA ILE A 528 19.59 10.37 15.45
C ILE A 528 20.65 10.39 16.55
N HIS A 529 20.20 10.51 17.78
CA HIS A 529 21.03 10.40 18.98
C HIS A 529 20.26 9.66 20.06
N VAL A 530 20.85 8.60 20.60
CA VAL A 530 20.28 7.81 21.69
C VAL A 530 20.81 8.37 23.00
N PHE A 531 19.92 8.76 23.91
CA PHE A 531 20.31 9.39 25.17
C PHE A 531 20.63 8.37 26.25
N ASN A 532 19.76 7.37 26.38
CA ASN A 532 19.89 6.33 27.39
C ASN A 532 19.57 4.98 26.77
N ILE A 533 20.39 4.00 27.13
CA ILE A 533 20.14 2.59 26.91
C ILE A 533 20.34 1.90 28.25
N ASN A 534 19.29 1.30 28.80
CA ASN A 534 19.39 0.54 30.03
C ASN A 534 18.98 -0.91 29.76
N THR A 535 20.00 -1.75 29.62
CA THR A 535 19.89 -3.20 29.42
C THR A 535 20.57 -3.98 30.54
N ALA A 536 20.95 -3.33 31.65
CA ALA A 536 21.63 -3.96 32.78
C ALA A 536 20.86 -5.15 33.38
N GLY A 537 19.53 -5.16 33.23
CA GLY A 537 18.67 -6.27 33.67
C GLY A 537 18.72 -7.52 32.79
N THR A 538 19.32 -7.45 31.59
CA THR A 538 19.42 -8.62 30.69
C THR A 538 20.61 -9.50 31.09
N PRO A 539 20.57 -10.82 30.83
CA PRO A 539 21.65 -11.72 31.25
C PRO A 539 23.00 -11.40 30.59
N ILE A 540 24.09 -11.49 31.35
CA ILE A 540 25.47 -11.34 30.85
C ILE A 540 25.99 -12.58 30.11
N THR A 541 25.27 -13.70 30.19
CA THR A 541 25.58 -14.94 29.48
C THR A 541 24.43 -15.36 28.57
N ASN A 542 24.75 -16.15 27.55
CA ASN A 542 23.74 -16.77 26.71
C ASN A 542 23.06 -17.88 27.53
N THR A 543 21.80 -17.67 27.89
CA THR A 543 21.04 -18.53 28.80
C THR A 543 19.69 -18.92 28.20
N ASN A 544 19.06 -19.95 28.77
CA ASN A 544 17.70 -20.34 28.43
C ASN A 544 16.75 -19.14 28.64
N GLY A 545 15.98 -18.80 27.61
CA GLY A 545 15.22 -17.54 27.54
C GLY A 545 15.83 -16.47 26.66
N TYR A 546 17.08 -16.60 26.21
CA TYR A 546 17.66 -15.73 25.18
C TYR A 546 18.29 -16.59 24.08
N SER A 547 17.44 -17.14 23.21
CA SER A 547 17.88 -17.96 22.07
C SER A 547 18.86 -17.20 21.18
N GLY A 548 19.82 -17.91 20.60
CA GLY A 548 20.76 -17.29 19.66
C GLY A 548 21.83 -16.40 20.29
N GLY A 549 21.93 -16.37 21.61
CA GLY A 549 22.89 -15.56 22.33
C GLY A 549 22.52 -14.07 22.42
N ALA A 550 21.22 -13.78 22.36
CA ALA A 550 20.71 -12.42 22.43
C ALA A 550 20.95 -11.75 23.80
N GLY A 551 21.01 -12.51 24.90
CA GLY A 551 21.09 -11.96 26.26
C GLY A 551 22.36 -11.17 26.49
N ALA A 552 23.51 -11.82 26.33
CA ALA A 552 24.81 -11.17 26.49
C ALA A 552 25.03 -10.05 25.46
N ARG A 553 24.52 -10.22 24.23
CA ARG A 553 24.57 -9.17 23.20
C ARG A 553 23.76 -7.94 23.58
N THR A 554 22.52 -8.11 24.02
CA THR A 554 21.66 -7.01 24.51
C THR A 554 22.26 -6.32 25.73
N HIS A 555 22.85 -7.09 26.65
CA HIS A 555 23.50 -6.54 27.85
C HIS A 555 24.65 -5.59 27.50
N GLY A 556 25.47 -5.95 26.50
CA GLY A 556 26.62 -5.12 26.10
C GLY A 556 26.25 -3.79 25.40
N TRP A 557 24.97 -3.43 25.30
CA TRP A 557 24.54 -2.10 24.86
C TRP A 557 24.23 -1.16 26.01
N ASN A 558 24.28 -1.65 27.25
CA ASN A 558 23.98 -0.87 28.43
C ASN A 558 24.86 0.39 28.48
N ASN A 559 24.28 1.54 28.81
CA ASN A 559 24.96 2.85 28.83
C ASN A 559 25.66 3.26 27.51
N GLY A 560 25.34 2.62 26.38
CA GLY A 560 25.95 2.96 25.10
C GLY A 560 25.54 4.34 24.59
N ASP A 561 26.50 5.09 24.03
CA ASP A 561 26.25 6.36 23.33
C ASP A 561 26.29 6.13 21.83
N LEU A 562 25.19 6.44 21.14
CA LEU A 562 25.00 6.16 19.73
C LEU A 562 24.43 7.36 19.00
N SER A 563 25.11 7.77 17.93
CA SER A 563 24.65 8.82 17.03
C SER A 563 24.92 8.47 15.59
N ALA A 564 23.90 8.66 14.73
CA ALA A 564 24.02 8.33 13.32
C ALA A 564 23.42 9.39 12.41
N PHE A 565 24.08 9.60 11.28
CA PHE A 565 23.57 10.38 10.16
C PHE A 565 23.07 9.41 9.08
N LEU A 566 21.82 9.58 8.67
CA LEU A 566 21.12 8.69 7.75
C LEU A 566 20.70 9.49 6.52
N THR A 567 20.82 8.90 5.33
CA THR A 567 20.22 9.47 4.12
C THR A 567 19.39 8.44 3.37
N GLN A 568 18.35 8.91 2.67
CA GLN A 568 17.54 8.08 1.78
C GLN A 568 17.04 8.91 0.61
N ILE A 569 17.02 8.31 -0.57
CA ILE A 569 16.29 8.83 -1.73
C ILE A 569 15.13 7.88 -1.97
N THR A 570 13.91 8.39 -2.16
CA THR A 570 12.77 7.60 -2.62
C THR A 570 12.38 8.07 -4.01
N VAL A 571 12.29 7.13 -4.94
CA VAL A 571 11.74 7.36 -6.28
C VAL A 571 10.57 6.40 -6.48
N ASP A 572 9.38 6.96 -6.68
CA ASP A 572 8.14 6.26 -7.00
C ASP A 572 7.81 6.39 -8.49
N PHE A 573 7.25 5.34 -9.09
CA PHE A 573 6.82 5.34 -10.49
C PHE A 573 5.66 4.37 -10.72
#